data_AF-A0A929E2N2-F1
#
_entry.id   AF-A0A929E2N2-F1
#
_cell.length_a   1.000
_cell.length_b   1.000
_cell.length_c   1.000
_cell.angle_alpha   90.00
_cell.angle_beta   90.00
_cell.angle_gamma   90.00
#
_symmetry.space_group_name_H-M   'P 1'
#
loop_
_entity.id
_entity.type
_entity.pdbx_description
1 polymer ?
#
loop_
_entity_poly.entity_id
_entity_poly.type
_entity_poly.pdbx_seq_one_letter_code
_entity_poly.pdbx_strand_id
1 'polypeptide(L)'
;PLYERMRQEGRLRDNEAGGIRGALNQLAHTNITPKHMSDEDLANGYRYLVRNLYDYDNFAERMINAVKLGKNYEIRGRTQMHKKEVLILLRLLRYYLISTEPQRIRMFMRIITQTIIHNPQYFETVLMHLIVYKHLKMFYDQGTSAI
;
A
#
# COMPACT_ATOMS: atom_id res chain seq x y z
N PRO A 1 19.42 -12.65 -19.30
CA PRO A 1 18.90 -11.89 -18.13
C PRO A 1 18.12 -12.83 -17.17
N LEU A 2 17.86 -12.42 -15.91
CA LEU A 2 17.49 -13.26 -14.74
C LEU A 2 16.75 -14.58 -15.04
N TYR A 3 15.65 -14.54 -15.80
CA TYR A 3 14.88 -15.72 -16.20
C TYR A 3 15.73 -16.86 -16.77
N GLU A 4 16.60 -16.58 -17.75
CA GLU A 4 17.49 -17.58 -18.36
C GLU A 4 18.46 -18.19 -17.34
N ARG A 5 18.94 -17.41 -16.36
CA ARG A 5 19.80 -17.94 -15.29
C ARG A 5 19.00 -18.87 -14.38
N MET A 6 17.79 -18.50 -14.00
CA MET A 6 16.94 -19.36 -13.16
C MET A 6 16.55 -20.64 -13.90
N ARG A 7 16.32 -20.56 -15.22
CA ARG A 7 16.09 -21.71 -16.08
C ARG A 7 17.31 -22.65 -16.14
N GLN A 8 18.49 -22.10 -16.40
CA GLN A 8 19.75 -22.86 -16.43
C GLN A 8 20.06 -23.53 -15.09
N GLU A 9 19.71 -22.88 -13.98
CA GLU A 9 19.87 -23.41 -12.62
C GLU A 9 18.74 -24.39 -12.21
N GLY A 10 17.74 -24.65 -13.06
CA GLY A 10 16.62 -25.55 -12.73
C GLY A 10 15.69 -25.04 -11.63
N ARG A 11 15.61 -23.72 -11.44
CA ARG A 11 14.91 -23.08 -10.33
C ARG A 11 13.57 -22.45 -10.71
N LEU A 12 13.11 -22.65 -11.94
CA LEU A 12 11.78 -22.19 -12.36
C LEU A 12 10.70 -23.13 -11.83
N ARG A 13 9.61 -22.56 -11.29
CA ARG A 13 8.41 -23.29 -10.88
C ARG A 13 7.31 -23.01 -11.91
N ASP A 14 6.91 -24.02 -12.67
CA ASP A 14 5.86 -23.90 -13.71
C ASP A 14 4.43 -24.05 -13.17
N ASN A 15 4.29 -24.39 -11.88
CA ASN A 15 3.05 -24.92 -11.30
C ASN A 15 2.41 -23.95 -10.31
N GLU A 16 3.16 -22.96 -9.83
CA GLU A 16 2.70 -22.03 -8.82
C GLU A 16 2.21 -20.75 -9.50
N ALA A 17 0.94 -20.39 -9.24
CA ALA A 17 0.40 -19.07 -9.56
C ALA A 17 1.04 -18.01 -8.63
N GLY A 18 2.37 -17.88 -8.67
CA GLY A 18 3.09 -16.79 -8.05
C GLY A 18 2.81 -15.52 -8.84
N GLY A 19 2.15 -14.54 -8.24
CA GLY A 19 1.65 -13.40 -8.99
C GLY A 19 1.28 -12.21 -8.11
N ILE A 20 0.92 -11.11 -8.80
CA ILE A 20 0.56 -9.82 -8.20
C ILE A 20 -0.94 -9.75 -7.85
N ARG A 21 -1.68 -10.85 -8.07
CA ARG A 21 -3.13 -10.94 -7.95
C ARG A 21 -3.50 -12.31 -7.39
N GLY A 22 -4.46 -12.36 -6.49
CA GLY A 22 -4.92 -13.61 -5.89
C GLY A 22 -5.15 -13.48 -4.38
N ALA A 23 -5.52 -14.59 -3.76
CA ALA A 23 -5.56 -14.67 -2.30
C ALA A 23 -4.14 -14.54 -1.72
N LEU A 24 -4.01 -14.14 -0.45
CA LEU A 24 -2.72 -13.80 0.14
C LEU A 24 -1.70 -14.96 0.06
N ASN A 25 -2.17 -16.21 0.20
CA ASN A 25 -1.34 -17.39 0.04
C ASN A 25 -0.65 -17.42 -1.33
N GLN A 26 -1.36 -17.09 -2.42
CA GLN A 26 -0.79 -17.01 -3.77
C GLN A 26 0.23 -15.87 -3.94
N LEU A 27 0.08 -14.78 -3.19
CA LEU A 27 1.02 -13.65 -3.21
C LEU A 27 2.33 -13.94 -2.46
N ALA A 28 2.33 -14.92 -1.57
CA ALA A 28 3.52 -15.35 -0.82
C ALA A 28 4.37 -16.38 -1.58
N HIS A 29 3.84 -16.93 -2.69
CA HIS A 29 4.56 -17.85 -3.56
C HIS A 29 5.28 -17.13 -4.70
N THR A 30 6.32 -17.78 -5.23
CA THR A 30 7.15 -17.25 -6.29
C THR A 30 7.32 -18.29 -7.39
N ASN A 31 7.49 -17.83 -8.62
CA ASN A 31 7.82 -18.69 -9.75
C ASN A 31 9.30 -19.12 -9.79
N ILE A 32 10.09 -18.80 -8.74
CA ILE A 32 11.52 -19.12 -8.65
C ILE A 32 11.85 -19.73 -7.28
N THR A 33 12.42 -20.92 -7.23
CA THR A 33 12.92 -21.52 -5.99
C THR A 33 14.11 -20.71 -5.43
N PRO A 34 14.04 -20.13 -4.22
CA PRO A 34 15.16 -19.39 -3.62
C PRO A 34 16.38 -20.29 -3.32
N LYS A 35 17.61 -19.73 -3.30
CA LYS A 35 18.84 -20.51 -3.01
C LYS A 35 19.10 -20.75 -1.51
N HIS A 36 18.72 -19.79 -0.66
CA HIS A 36 19.12 -19.73 0.75
C HIS A 36 17.94 -19.43 1.66
N MET A 37 16.74 -19.80 1.23
CA MET A 37 15.49 -19.47 1.90
C MET A 37 14.50 -20.59 1.60
N SER A 38 13.84 -21.12 2.64
CA SER A 38 12.73 -22.04 2.45
C SER A 38 11.48 -21.28 1.96
N ASP A 39 10.47 -22.00 1.46
CA ASP A 39 9.18 -21.37 1.12
C ASP A 39 8.54 -20.71 2.36
N GLU A 40 8.74 -21.28 3.55
CA GLU A 40 8.25 -20.72 4.80
C GLU A 40 8.98 -19.41 5.15
N ASP A 41 10.31 -19.37 5.01
CA ASP A 41 11.09 -18.15 5.22
C ASP A 41 10.66 -17.04 4.26
N LEU A 42 10.36 -17.39 3.01
CA LEU A 42 9.86 -16.44 2.01
C LEU A 42 8.49 -15.89 2.41
N ALA A 43 7.56 -16.77 2.79
CA ALA A 43 6.24 -16.38 3.25
C ALA A 43 6.33 -15.50 4.51
N ASN A 44 7.20 -15.84 5.46
CA ASN A 44 7.47 -15.06 6.67
C ASN A 44 8.04 -13.68 6.35
N GLY A 45 9.04 -13.62 5.47
CA GLY A 45 9.63 -12.37 4.99
C GLY A 45 8.61 -11.49 4.29
N TYR A 46 7.74 -12.07 3.45
CA TYR A 46 6.66 -11.35 2.80
C TYR A 46 5.65 -10.79 3.81
N ARG A 47 5.20 -11.61 4.78
CA ARG A 47 4.30 -11.17 5.87
C ARG A 47 4.89 -10.02 6.67
N TYR A 48 6.17 -10.13 7.03
CA TYR A 48 6.89 -9.07 7.71
C TYR A 48 6.94 -7.79 6.85
N LEU A 49 7.29 -7.91 5.57
CA LEU A 49 7.37 -6.77 4.66
C LEU A 49 6.02 -6.05 4.53
N VAL A 50 4.92 -6.76 4.23
CA VAL A 50 3.62 -6.11 4.03
C VAL A 50 3.10 -5.46 5.31
N ARG A 51 3.30 -6.10 6.49
CA ARG A 51 2.95 -5.51 7.79
C ARG A 51 3.70 -4.20 8.03
N ASN A 52 5.00 -4.18 7.74
CA ASN A 52 5.79 -2.95 7.88
C ASN A 52 5.43 -1.90 6.83
N LEU A 53 5.12 -2.30 5.59
CA LEU A 53 4.70 -1.36 4.54
C LEU A 53 3.41 -0.65 4.90
N TYR A 54 2.42 -1.37 5.42
CA TYR A 54 1.13 -0.80 5.81
C TYR A 54 1.03 -0.49 7.30
N ASP A 55 2.14 -0.47 8.04
CA ASP A 55 2.16 0.14 9.35
C ASP A 55 1.81 1.63 9.25
N TYR A 56 1.07 2.15 10.23
CA TYR A 56 0.55 3.51 10.22
C TYR A 56 1.67 4.55 10.11
N ASP A 57 2.75 4.41 10.88
CA ASP A 57 3.83 5.38 10.88
C ASP A 57 4.72 5.22 9.65
N ASN A 58 5.06 4.00 9.26
CA ASN A 58 5.84 3.76 8.04
C ASN A 58 5.14 4.26 6.78
N PHE A 59 3.83 4.06 6.66
CA PHE A 59 3.06 4.60 5.54
C PHE A 59 3.01 6.13 5.58
N ALA A 60 2.81 6.72 6.76
CA ALA A 60 2.82 8.18 6.92
C ALA A 60 4.13 8.80 6.43
N GLU A 61 5.28 8.26 6.87
CA GLU A 61 6.59 8.77 6.49
C GLU A 61 6.81 8.71 4.97
N ARG A 62 6.49 7.58 4.33
CA ARG A 62 6.62 7.46 2.87
C ARG A 62 5.74 8.46 2.14
N MET A 63 4.49 8.65 2.59
CA MET A 63 3.57 9.59 1.97
C MET A 63 4.02 11.04 2.16
N ILE A 64 4.41 11.41 3.38
CA ILE A 64 4.88 12.76 3.70
C ILE A 64 6.15 13.08 2.90
N ASN A 65 7.07 12.12 2.78
CA ASN A 65 8.27 12.30 1.97
C ASN A 65 7.94 12.43 0.48
N ALA A 66 6.98 11.65 -0.03
CA ALA A 66 6.51 11.79 -1.41
C ALA A 66 5.88 13.17 -1.67
N VAL A 67 5.11 13.71 -0.71
CA VAL A 67 4.54 15.07 -0.77
C VAL A 67 5.64 16.13 -0.78
N LYS A 68 6.66 15.98 0.08
CA LYS A 68 7.78 16.94 0.19
C LYS A 68 8.70 16.93 -1.04
N LEU A 69 8.92 15.76 -1.64
CA LEU A 69 9.80 15.59 -2.81
C LEU A 69 9.05 15.74 -4.14
N GLY A 70 7.71 15.71 -4.12
CA GLY A 70 6.86 15.85 -5.28
C GLY A 70 7.10 17.19 -5.97
N LYS A 71 7.29 17.16 -7.29
CA LYS A 71 7.38 18.39 -8.09
C LYS A 71 6.02 19.08 -8.09
N ASN A 72 6.00 20.39 -7.92
CA ASN A 72 4.77 21.16 -8.11
C ASN A 72 4.33 21.02 -9.58
N TYR A 73 3.17 20.44 -9.81
CA TYR A 73 2.56 20.41 -11.14
C TYR A 73 1.59 21.59 -11.24
N GLU A 74 1.60 22.30 -12.37
CA GLU A 74 0.63 23.37 -12.60
C GLU A 74 -0.80 22.84 -12.49
N ILE A 75 -1.62 23.53 -11.70
CA ILE A 75 -3.00 23.16 -11.42
C ILE A 75 -3.81 23.24 -12.71
N ARG A 76 -4.10 22.09 -13.33
CA ARG A 76 -5.09 22.02 -14.42
C ARG A 76 -6.50 22.00 -13.85
N GLY A 77 -7.06 23.19 -13.63
CA GLY A 77 -8.50 23.45 -13.49
C GLY A 77 -9.18 22.86 -12.25
N ARG A 78 -10.05 23.65 -11.61
CA ARG A 78 -10.99 23.13 -10.61
C ARG A 78 -12.11 22.40 -11.35
N THR A 79 -12.11 21.08 -11.35
CA THR A 79 -13.29 20.29 -11.69
C THR A 79 -14.35 20.52 -10.60
N GLN A 80 -15.61 20.71 -11.00
CA GLN A 80 -16.69 20.85 -10.04
C GLN A 80 -16.87 19.53 -9.30
N MET A 81 -16.82 19.56 -7.96
CA MET A 81 -17.06 18.37 -7.15
C MET A 81 -18.49 17.86 -7.35
N HIS A 82 -18.63 16.63 -7.81
CA HIS A 82 -19.92 15.97 -7.91
C HIS A 82 -20.39 15.45 -6.55
N LYS A 83 -21.72 15.37 -6.34
CA LYS A 83 -22.31 14.84 -5.08
C LYS A 83 -21.73 13.49 -4.65
N LYS A 84 -21.40 12.61 -5.61
CA LYS A 84 -20.80 11.29 -5.35
C LYS A 84 -19.41 11.40 -4.74
N GLU A 85 -18.59 12.33 -5.20
CA GLU A 85 -17.22 12.55 -4.70
C GLU A 85 -17.25 13.08 -3.27
N VAL A 86 -18.18 13.98 -2.96
CA VAL A 86 -18.42 14.45 -1.60
C VAL A 86 -18.79 13.29 -0.66
N LEU A 87 -19.67 12.39 -1.10
CA LEU A 87 -20.02 11.19 -0.31
C LEU A 87 -18.83 10.27 -0.09
N ILE A 88 -17.94 10.10 -1.08
CA ILE A 88 -16.72 9.31 -0.95
C ILE A 88 -15.79 9.96 0.08
N LEU A 89 -15.58 11.28 0.00
CA LEU A 89 -14.77 12.03 0.94
C LEU A 89 -15.31 11.91 2.37
N LEU A 90 -16.62 12.06 2.58
CA LEU A 90 -17.25 11.92 3.90
C LEU A 90 -17.06 10.50 4.48
N ARG A 91 -17.18 9.47 3.64
CA ARG A 91 -16.92 8.08 4.06
C ARG A 91 -15.46 7.86 4.44
N LEU A 92 -14.53 8.50 3.73
CA LEU A 92 -13.11 8.46 4.02
C LEU A 92 -12.79 9.15 5.35
N LEU A 93 -13.29 10.36 5.54
CA LEU A 93 -13.15 11.12 6.78
C LEU A 93 -13.72 10.36 7.97
N ARG A 94 -14.94 9.80 7.84
CA ARG A 94 -15.54 8.96 8.87
C ARG A 94 -14.66 7.77 9.24
N TYR A 95 -14.10 7.07 8.25
CA TYR A 95 -13.25 5.90 8.49
C TYR A 95 -11.98 6.26 9.28
N TYR A 96 -11.33 7.37 8.95
CA TYR A 96 -10.08 7.77 9.60
C TYR A 96 -10.29 8.46 10.95
N LEU A 97 -11.26 9.37 11.04
CA LEU A 97 -11.47 10.22 12.22
C LEU A 97 -12.36 9.56 13.28
N ILE A 98 -13.34 8.75 12.87
CA ILE A 98 -14.21 8.02 13.79
C ILE A 98 -13.64 6.60 13.92
N SER A 99 -12.54 6.49 14.67
CA SER A 99 -11.74 5.29 14.86
C SER A 99 -11.51 5.03 16.34
N THR A 100 -11.55 3.76 16.76
CA THR A 100 -11.07 3.33 18.09
C THR A 100 -9.56 3.14 18.14
N GLU A 101 -8.87 3.22 17.00
CA GLU A 101 -7.41 3.10 16.89
C GLU A 101 -6.77 4.50 16.78
N PRO A 102 -6.13 5.03 17.84
CA PRO A 102 -5.53 6.36 17.84
C PRO A 102 -4.41 6.54 16.79
N GLN A 103 -3.67 5.46 16.50
CA GLN A 103 -2.61 5.46 15.49
C GLN A 103 -3.15 5.76 14.09
N ARG A 104 -4.34 5.25 13.75
CA ARG A 104 -5.01 5.54 12.47
C ARG A 104 -5.36 7.01 12.33
N ILE A 105 -5.91 7.61 13.39
CA ILE A 105 -6.25 9.04 13.43
C ILE A 105 -4.97 9.87 13.30
N ARG A 106 -3.93 9.54 14.08
CA ARG A 106 -2.63 10.22 14.06
C ARG A 106 -2.00 10.19 12.68
N MET A 107 -1.94 9.02 12.03
CA MET A 107 -1.44 8.89 10.66
C MET A 107 -2.18 9.83 9.70
N PHE A 108 -3.52 9.77 9.70
CA PHE A 108 -4.34 10.59 8.83
C PHE A 108 -4.08 12.08 9.04
N MET A 109 -4.13 12.55 10.28
CA MET A 109 -3.90 13.96 10.60
C MET A 109 -2.49 14.41 10.19
N ARG A 110 -1.45 13.60 10.47
CA ARG A 110 -0.06 13.91 10.07
C ARG A 110 0.06 14.09 8.56
N ILE A 111 -0.48 13.16 7.78
CA ILE A 111 -0.43 13.21 6.31
C ILE A 111 -1.17 14.46 5.80
N ILE A 112 -2.40 14.69 6.26
CA ILE A 112 -3.21 15.83 5.80
C ILE A 112 -2.55 17.17 6.14
N THR A 113 -2.09 17.33 7.38
CA THR A 113 -1.42 18.56 7.81
C THR A 113 -0.14 18.81 7.01
N GLN A 114 0.71 17.80 6.83
CA GLN A 114 1.94 17.95 6.04
C GLN A 114 1.64 18.23 4.57
N THR A 115 0.58 17.65 4.01
CA THR A 115 0.15 17.93 2.63
C THR A 115 -0.28 19.38 2.46
N ILE A 116 -1.13 19.90 3.36
CA ILE A 116 -1.60 21.28 3.28
C ILE A 116 -0.45 22.27 3.44
N ILE A 117 0.51 21.98 4.33
CA ILE A 117 1.66 22.86 4.60
C ILE A 117 2.67 22.86 3.45
N HIS A 118 3.02 21.69 2.90
CA HIS A 118 4.13 21.58 1.96
C HIS A 118 3.70 21.56 0.49
N ASN A 119 2.59 20.90 0.16
CA ASN A 119 2.15 20.75 -1.21
C ASN A 119 0.63 20.52 -1.29
N PRO A 120 -0.20 21.57 -1.13
CA PRO A 120 -1.66 21.43 -1.14
C PRO A 120 -2.20 20.98 -2.50
N GLN A 121 -1.43 21.11 -3.58
CA GLN A 121 -1.82 20.62 -4.92
C GLN A 121 -1.85 19.09 -4.99
N TYR A 122 -1.06 18.41 -4.15
CA TYR A 122 -1.03 16.95 -4.05
C TYR A 122 -2.21 16.36 -3.26
N PHE A 123 -3.12 17.18 -2.75
CA PHE A 123 -4.18 16.76 -1.84
C PHE A 123 -5.07 15.64 -2.41
N GLU A 124 -5.52 15.77 -3.67
CA GLU A 124 -6.33 14.75 -4.32
C GLU A 124 -5.58 13.42 -4.46
N THR A 125 -4.30 13.48 -4.86
CA THR A 125 -3.43 12.31 -4.95
C THR A 125 -3.27 11.64 -3.60
N VAL A 126 -3.07 12.42 -2.53
CA VAL A 126 -2.96 11.91 -1.16
C VAL A 126 -4.24 11.22 -0.71
N LEU A 127 -5.42 11.80 -1.00
CA LEU A 127 -6.71 11.17 -0.70
C LEU A 127 -6.88 9.83 -1.43
N MET A 128 -6.52 9.76 -2.71
CA MET A 128 -6.53 8.51 -3.47
C MET A 128 -5.64 7.44 -2.84
N HIS A 129 -4.43 7.80 -2.43
CA HIS A 129 -3.53 6.86 -1.76
C HIS A 129 -4.03 6.44 -0.38
N LEU A 130 -4.73 7.32 0.37
CA LEU A 130 -5.38 6.96 1.63
C LEU A 130 -6.55 5.99 1.43
N ILE A 131 -7.29 6.08 0.32
CA ILE A 131 -8.30 5.09 -0.04
C ILE A 131 -7.63 3.74 -0.34
N VAL A 132 -6.58 3.75 -1.16
CA VAL A 132 -5.82 2.54 -1.51
C VAL A 132 -5.19 1.89 -0.28
N TYR A 133 -4.57 2.68 0.61
CA TYR A 133 -4.03 2.22 1.89
C TYR A 133 -5.08 1.48 2.71
N LYS A 134 -6.28 2.06 2.87
CA LYS A 134 -7.36 1.42 3.61
C LYS A 134 -7.66 0.02 3.05
N HIS A 135 -7.79 -0.11 1.74
CA HIS A 135 -8.10 -1.39 1.10
C HIS A 135 -6.96 -2.40 1.27
N LEU A 136 -5.71 -1.96 1.10
CA LEU A 136 -4.55 -2.84 1.23
C LEU A 136 -4.31 -3.27 2.68
N LYS A 137 -4.42 -2.35 3.65
CA LYS A 137 -4.33 -2.66 5.08
C LYS A 137 -5.36 -3.72 5.47
N MET A 138 -6.63 -3.51 5.10
CA MET A 138 -7.69 -4.49 5.37
C MET A 138 -7.41 -5.84 4.72
N PHE A 139 -7.00 -5.85 3.44
CA PHE A 139 -6.68 -7.07 2.71
C PHE A 139 -5.55 -7.86 3.37
N TYR A 140 -4.46 -7.19 3.75
CA TYR A 140 -3.31 -7.84 4.38
C TYR A 140 -3.57 -8.22 5.84
N ASP A 141 -4.34 -7.45 6.60
CA ASP A 141 -4.70 -7.81 7.97
C ASP A 141 -5.61 -9.05 8.01
N GLN A 142 -6.62 -9.10 7.13
CA GLN A 142 -7.52 -10.24 7.02
C GLN A 142 -6.80 -11.48 6.46
N GLY A 143 -6.00 -11.29 5.41
CA GLY A 143 -5.26 -12.38 4.79
C GLY A 143 -4.18 -12.96 5.70
N THR A 144 -3.45 -12.13 6.46
CA THR A 144 -2.37 -12.61 7.35
C THR A 144 -2.88 -13.25 8.64
N SER A 145 -4.16 -13.06 8.97
CA SER A 145 -4.81 -13.68 10.14
C SER A 145 -5.41 -15.06 9.84
N ALA A 146 -5.54 -15.42 8.55
CA ALA A 146 -6.19 -16.65 8.09
C ALA A 146 -5.22 -17.76 7.62
N ILE A 147 -3.90 -17.54 7.78
CA ILE A 147 -2.82 -18.48 7.42
C ILE A 147 -2.05 -18.87 8.68
#